data_AF-A0A3M1QZY1-F1
#
_entry.id   AF-A0A3M1QZY1-F1
#
_cell.length_a   1.000
_cell.length_b   1.000
_cell.length_c   1.000
_cell.angle_alpha   90.00
_cell.angle_beta   90.00
_cell.angle_gamma   90.00
#
_symmetry.space_group_name_H-M   'P 1'
#
loop_
_entity.id
_entity.type
_entity.pdbx_description
1 polymer ?
#
loop_
_entity_poly.entity_id
_entity_poly.type
_entity_poly.pdbx_seq_one_letter_code
_entity_poly.pdbx_strand_id
1 'polypeptide(L)'
;PEQLRKAPHGTRCPYFDMGRCDAPCDGTVALDDYRERTRRAWAFACGGAEEWRRQARERMMTEAAAQRFERAAVLKEQIAFADRWLREWADAARPQDQHEWLLLIPATRRKAVKPFLFRRGVLEDGPLIPQRKLPDAAAEWAAQRVRDAPSVPPPADAADATIRMEQTWLVAHLLRHKEARTVRLVPLAGVPADRIAACVSERLGGSASDSTERVTEP
;
A
#
# COMPACT_ATOMS: atom_id res chain seq x y z
N PRO A 1 16.74 -8.84 -13.74
CA PRO A 1 17.51 -8.19 -14.82
C PRO A 1 18.67 -9.08 -15.29
N GLU A 2 19.00 -9.09 -16.58
CA GLU A 2 20.05 -9.96 -17.14
C GLU A 2 21.42 -9.71 -16.50
N GLN A 3 21.82 -8.45 -16.35
CA GLN A 3 23.14 -8.09 -15.80
C GLN A 3 23.32 -8.55 -14.35
N LEU A 4 22.26 -8.56 -13.55
CA LEU A 4 22.32 -9.04 -12.17
C LEU A 4 22.59 -10.56 -12.10
N ARG A 5 22.19 -11.33 -13.12
CA ARG A 5 22.47 -12.78 -13.20
C ARG A 5 23.95 -13.07 -13.51
N LYS A 6 24.65 -12.09 -14.09
CA LYS A 6 26.08 -12.20 -14.45
C LYS A 6 27.01 -11.76 -13.30
N ALA A 7 26.46 -11.41 -12.14
CA ALA A 7 27.27 -10.98 -10.99
C ALA A 7 28.35 -12.03 -10.64
N PRO A 8 29.59 -11.62 -10.34
CA PRO A 8 30.09 -10.23 -10.26
C PRO A 8 30.68 -9.70 -11.58
N HIS A 9 30.45 -10.34 -12.73
CA HIS A 9 31.06 -9.98 -14.01
C HIS A 9 30.07 -9.33 -15.01
N GLY A 10 28.96 -8.79 -14.51
CA GLY A 10 28.00 -8.02 -15.29
C GLY A 10 28.49 -6.61 -15.60
N THR A 11 27.92 -5.98 -16.62
CA THR A 11 28.25 -4.61 -16.99
C THR A 11 27.46 -3.62 -16.13
N ARG A 12 28.13 -2.55 -15.64
CA ARG A 12 27.47 -1.43 -14.97
C ARG A 12 26.42 -0.79 -15.88
N CYS A 13 25.31 -0.37 -15.29
CA CYS A 13 24.22 0.29 -16.01
C CYS A 13 24.07 1.75 -15.56
N PRO A 14 23.36 2.60 -16.34
CA PRO A 14 23.18 4.02 -16.01
C PRO A 14 22.53 4.29 -14.65
N TYR A 15 21.82 3.32 -14.06
CA TYR A 15 21.25 3.47 -12.71
C TYR A 15 22.33 3.58 -11.62
N PHE A 16 23.49 2.95 -11.80
CA PHE A 16 24.63 3.13 -10.90
C PHE A 16 25.17 4.54 -11.01
N ASP A 17 25.38 5.02 -12.25
CA ASP A 17 25.90 6.37 -12.50
C ASP A 17 24.97 7.47 -11.97
N MET A 18 23.67 7.21 -11.91
CA MET A 18 22.66 8.07 -11.28
C MET A 18 22.53 7.90 -9.74
N GLY A 19 23.34 7.04 -9.10
CA GLY A 19 23.28 6.77 -7.67
C GLY A 19 22.02 6.01 -7.21
N ARG A 20 21.31 5.33 -8.12
CA ARG A 20 20.08 4.56 -7.81
C ARG A 20 20.34 3.08 -7.55
N CYS A 21 21.55 2.60 -7.83
CA CYS A 21 21.97 1.22 -7.66
C CYS A 21 23.40 1.18 -7.14
N ASP A 22 23.75 0.17 -6.36
CA ASP A 22 25.10 0.01 -5.79
C ASP A 22 25.97 -0.93 -6.63
N ALA A 23 25.51 -1.25 -7.86
CA ALA A 23 26.17 -2.16 -8.79
C ALA A 23 26.59 -3.51 -8.16
N PRO A 24 25.63 -4.36 -7.73
CA PRO A 24 25.96 -5.74 -7.39
C PRO A 24 26.37 -6.58 -8.62
N CYS A 25 26.02 -6.11 -9.82
CA CYS A 25 26.24 -6.85 -11.06
C CYS A 25 27.72 -6.92 -11.47
N ASP A 26 28.53 -5.92 -11.17
CA ASP A 26 29.97 -5.90 -11.49
C ASP A 26 30.86 -6.19 -10.27
N GLY A 27 30.24 -6.55 -9.13
CA GLY A 27 30.93 -6.85 -7.88
C GLY A 27 31.31 -5.64 -7.02
N THR A 28 30.91 -4.41 -7.38
CA THR A 28 31.15 -3.21 -6.52
C THR A 28 30.60 -3.41 -5.11
N VAL A 29 29.43 -4.05 -5.00
CA VAL A 29 28.87 -4.57 -3.75
C VAL A 29 28.61 -6.06 -3.92
N ALA A 30 28.78 -6.85 -2.85
CA ALA A 30 28.47 -8.27 -2.89
C ALA A 30 26.97 -8.49 -3.20
N LEU A 31 26.67 -9.48 -4.05
CA LEU A 31 25.29 -9.77 -4.43
C LEU A 31 24.41 -10.09 -3.21
N ASP A 32 24.97 -10.72 -2.18
CA ASP A 32 24.25 -11.06 -0.96
C ASP A 32 23.91 -9.84 -0.11
N ASP A 33 24.80 -8.84 -0.02
CA ASP A 33 24.51 -7.57 0.65
C ASP A 33 23.40 -6.81 -0.06
N TYR A 34 23.43 -6.82 -1.40
CA TYR A 34 22.34 -6.25 -2.20
C TYR A 34 21.02 -6.97 -1.95
N ARG A 35 21.01 -8.31 -1.96
CA ARG A 35 19.82 -9.12 -1.66
C ARG A 35 19.26 -8.79 -0.29
N GLU A 36 20.12 -8.69 0.72
CA GLU A 36 19.68 -8.38 2.07
C GLU A 36 19.10 -6.98 2.19
N ARG A 37 19.71 -6.00 1.53
CA ARG A 37 19.13 -4.66 1.43
C ARG A 37 17.77 -4.66 0.73
N THR A 38 17.62 -5.40 -0.37
CA THR A 38 16.33 -5.53 -1.05
C THR A 38 15.28 -6.20 -0.17
N ARG A 39 15.65 -7.23 0.61
CA ARG A 39 14.74 -7.86 1.58
C ARG A 39 14.27 -6.87 2.65
N ARG A 40 15.17 -6.06 3.21
CA ARG A 40 14.80 -5.01 4.17
C ARG A 40 13.89 -3.95 3.56
N ALA A 41 14.16 -3.53 2.32
CA ALA A 41 13.29 -2.59 1.59
C ALA A 41 11.90 -3.19 1.32
N TRP A 42 11.83 -4.47 0.97
CA TRP A 42 10.57 -5.19 0.80
C TRP A 42 9.80 -5.29 2.13
N ALA A 43 10.46 -5.67 3.22
CA ALA A 43 9.84 -5.75 4.55
C ALA A 43 9.32 -4.38 5.03
N PHE A 44 10.08 -3.31 4.79
CA PHE A 44 9.65 -1.94 5.04
C PHE A 44 8.36 -1.62 4.27
N ALA A 45 8.35 -1.88 2.97
CA ALA A 45 7.21 -1.58 2.12
C ALA A 45 5.96 -2.38 2.53
N CYS A 46 6.13 -3.67 2.85
CA CYS A 46 5.04 -4.60 3.16
C CYS A 46 4.55 -4.53 4.61
N GLY A 47 4.53 -3.34 5.22
CA GLY A 47 3.99 -3.11 6.56
C GLY A 47 5.00 -2.94 7.69
N GLY A 48 6.30 -3.13 7.42
CA GLY A 48 7.35 -2.92 8.41
C GLY A 48 7.74 -1.45 8.64
N ALA A 49 7.17 -0.50 7.89
CA ALA A 49 7.56 0.91 7.94
C ALA A 49 7.41 1.56 9.32
N GLU A 50 6.38 1.21 10.10
CA GLU A 50 6.15 1.80 11.42
C GLU A 50 7.19 1.35 12.44
N GLU A 51 7.47 0.04 12.47
CA GLU A 51 8.50 -0.53 13.33
C GLU A 51 9.90 -0.03 12.93
N TRP A 52 10.18 0.02 11.64
CA TRP A 52 11.43 0.60 11.13
C TRP A 52 11.58 2.07 11.56
N ARG A 53 10.52 2.88 11.45
CA ARG A 53 10.52 4.29 11.88
C ARG A 53 10.83 4.41 13.36
N ARG A 54 10.25 3.56 14.20
CA ARG A 54 10.50 3.52 15.66
C ARG A 54 11.98 3.25 15.94
N GLN A 55 12.54 2.19 15.35
CA GLN A 55 13.96 1.84 15.50
C GLN A 55 14.89 2.93 14.96
N ALA A 56 14.56 3.55 13.82
CA ALA A 56 15.33 4.64 13.24
C ALA A 56 15.37 5.86 14.17
N ARG A 57 14.24 6.17 14.83
CA ARG A 57 14.15 7.26 15.82
C ARG A 57 15.03 6.99 17.03
N GLU A 58 15.03 5.77 17.56
CA GLU A 58 15.91 5.37 18.67
C GLU A 58 17.39 5.56 18.30
N ARG A 59 17.79 5.04 17.13
CA ARG A 59 19.16 5.19 16.61
C ARG A 59 19.55 6.65 16.41
N MET A 60 18.63 7.48 15.91
CA MET A 60 18.87 8.92 15.72
C MET A 60 19.19 9.59 17.05
N MET A 61 18.43 9.28 18.11
CA MET A 61 18.66 9.82 19.45
C MET A 61 20.00 9.34 20.03
N THR A 62 20.38 8.09 19.80
CA THR A 62 21.69 7.56 20.21
C THR A 62 22.85 8.28 19.51
N GLU A 63 22.78 8.47 18.19
CA GLU A 63 23.84 9.18 17.46
C GLU A 63 23.92 10.66 17.86
N ALA A 64 22.78 11.31 18.13
CA ALA A 64 22.74 12.68 18.63
C ALA A 64 23.36 12.80 20.04
N ALA A 65 23.06 11.87 20.94
CA ALA A 65 23.66 11.82 22.29
C ALA A 65 25.18 11.60 22.22
N ALA A 66 25.66 10.85 21.23
CA ALA A 66 27.08 10.66 20.95
C ALA A 66 27.72 11.83 20.17
N GLN A 67 27.02 12.96 20.00
CA GLN A 67 27.45 14.15 19.25
C GLN A 67 27.78 13.90 17.77
N ARG A 68 27.23 12.83 17.17
CA ARG A 68 27.41 12.47 15.75
C ARG A 68 26.28 13.03 14.90
N PHE A 69 26.20 14.36 14.83
CA PHE A 69 25.06 15.07 14.25
C PHE A 69 24.82 14.79 12.77
N GLU A 70 25.87 14.54 11.98
CA GLU A 70 25.73 14.18 10.56
C GLU A 70 24.96 12.88 10.38
N ARG A 71 25.26 11.85 11.18
CA ARG A 71 24.55 10.57 11.15
C ARG A 71 23.10 10.71 11.63
N ALA A 72 22.89 11.51 12.66
CA ALA A 72 21.55 11.83 13.14
C ALA A 72 20.72 12.58 12.08
N ALA A 73 21.33 13.49 11.32
CA ALA A 73 20.65 14.20 10.23
C ALA A 73 20.19 13.26 9.12
N VAL A 74 21.03 12.30 8.70
CA VAL A 74 20.65 11.27 7.71
C VAL A 74 19.45 10.44 8.21
N LEU A 75 19.46 10.03 9.49
CA LEU A 75 18.34 9.28 10.07
C LEU A 75 17.06 10.12 10.15
N LYS A 76 17.17 11.42 10.39
CA LYS A 76 16.02 12.35 10.40
C LYS A 76 15.34 12.43 9.03
N GLU A 77 16.12 12.55 7.95
CA GLU A 77 15.59 12.56 6.58
C GLU A 77 14.91 11.23 6.23
N GLN A 78 15.54 10.13 6.62
CA GLN A 78 15.02 8.77 6.50
C GLN A 78 13.68 8.57 7.24
N ILE A 79 13.55 9.11 8.46
CA ILE A 79 12.29 9.11 9.21
C ILE A 79 11.23 9.94 8.50
N ALA A 80 11.58 11.12 7.98
CA ALA A 80 10.64 11.96 7.24
C ALA A 80 10.08 11.25 5.99
N PHE A 81 10.92 10.49 5.29
CA PHE A 81 10.47 9.62 4.19
C PHE A 81 9.51 8.52 4.69
N ALA A 82 9.82 7.85 5.79
CA ALA A 82 8.95 6.81 6.34
C ALA A 82 7.60 7.37 6.82
N ASP A 83 7.59 8.56 7.41
CA ASP A 83 6.36 9.24 7.79
C ASP A 83 5.52 9.60 6.57
N ARG A 84 6.15 10.05 5.48
CA ARG A 84 5.46 10.25 4.20
C ARG A 84 4.91 8.94 3.64
N TRP A 85 5.69 7.87 3.70
CA TRP A 85 5.27 6.53 3.24
C TRP A 85 4.04 6.02 3.98
N LEU A 86 4.03 6.14 5.30
CA LEU A 86 2.90 5.73 6.14
C LEU A 86 1.62 6.52 5.79
N ARG A 87 1.73 7.81 5.45
CA ARG A 87 0.57 8.64 5.08
C ARG A 87 0.07 8.45 3.65
N GLU A 88 0.97 8.17 2.70
CA GLU A 88 0.64 8.19 1.26
C GLU A 88 0.49 6.81 0.65
N TRP A 89 1.25 5.81 1.13
CA TRP A 89 1.41 4.55 0.41
C TRP A 89 1.16 3.30 1.24
N ALA A 90 1.24 3.35 2.57
CA ALA A 90 1.17 2.14 3.41
C ALA A 90 -0.13 1.34 3.25
N ASP A 91 -1.25 1.97 2.92
CA ASP A 91 -2.51 1.25 2.66
C ASP A 91 -2.47 0.49 1.32
N ALA A 92 -1.87 1.07 0.29
CA ALA A 92 -1.87 0.54 -1.08
C ALA A 92 -0.65 -0.33 -1.43
N ALA A 93 0.50 -0.05 -0.81
CA ALA A 93 1.76 -0.74 -1.03
C ALA A 93 1.85 -2.00 -0.16
N ARG A 94 0.99 -2.97 -0.45
CA ARG A 94 0.92 -4.26 0.25
C ARG A 94 1.22 -5.43 -0.70
N PRO A 95 1.57 -6.62 -0.19
CA PRO A 95 1.52 -7.86 -0.96
C PRO A 95 0.11 -8.13 -1.50
N GLN A 96 0.01 -8.75 -2.69
CA GLN A 96 -1.28 -9.00 -3.37
C GLN A 96 -2.27 -9.79 -2.50
N ASP A 97 -1.80 -10.75 -1.72
CA ASP A 97 -2.59 -11.56 -0.78
C ASP A 97 -3.09 -10.78 0.45
N GLN A 98 -2.58 -9.57 0.66
CA GLN A 98 -3.02 -8.62 1.68
C GLN A 98 -3.80 -7.44 1.08
N HIS A 99 -4.09 -7.47 -0.23
CA HIS A 99 -4.91 -6.43 -0.86
C HIS A 99 -6.37 -6.67 -0.58
N GLU A 100 -6.89 -5.93 0.40
CA GLU A 100 -8.30 -5.94 0.74
C GLU A 100 -8.81 -4.50 0.82
N TRP A 101 -9.80 -4.18 -0.01
CA TRP A 101 -10.35 -2.83 -0.16
C TRP A 101 -11.86 -2.89 -0.30
N LEU A 102 -12.55 -2.00 0.41
CA LEU A 102 -13.95 -1.69 0.14
C LEU A 102 -14.01 -0.40 -0.71
N LEU A 103 -14.58 -0.53 -1.90
CA LEU A 103 -14.78 0.57 -2.83
C LEU A 103 -16.25 0.97 -2.78
N LEU A 104 -16.51 2.26 -2.61
CA LEU A 104 -17.86 2.81 -2.51
C LEU A 104 -18.05 3.80 -3.66
N ILE A 105 -18.74 3.35 -4.71
CA ILE A 105 -18.92 4.11 -5.95
C ILE A 105 -20.32 4.75 -5.95
N PRO A 106 -20.43 6.09 -6.08
CA PRO A 106 -21.74 6.75 -6.12
C PRO A 106 -22.49 6.40 -7.40
N ALA A 107 -23.79 6.15 -7.26
CA ALA A 107 -24.67 5.93 -8.40
C ALA A 107 -25.01 7.26 -9.08
N THR A 108 -24.83 7.36 -10.41
CA THR A 108 -24.97 8.62 -11.16
C THR A 108 -26.38 9.23 -11.13
N ARG A 109 -27.44 8.42 -10.97
CA ARG A 109 -28.85 8.88 -11.07
C ARG A 109 -29.67 8.73 -9.78
N ARG A 110 -29.07 8.27 -8.68
CA ARG A 110 -29.76 8.03 -7.40
C ARG A 110 -28.88 8.47 -6.24
N LYS A 111 -29.45 8.96 -5.14
CA LYS A 111 -28.71 9.20 -3.88
C LYS A 111 -28.37 7.87 -3.20
N ALA A 112 -27.51 7.10 -3.85
CA ALA A 112 -27.12 5.75 -3.46
C ALA A 112 -25.67 5.48 -3.86
N VAL A 113 -25.08 4.48 -3.22
CA VAL A 113 -23.71 4.03 -3.42
C VAL A 113 -23.73 2.53 -3.71
N LYS A 114 -22.92 2.09 -4.68
CA LYS A 114 -22.67 0.69 -4.98
C LYS A 114 -21.34 0.30 -4.32
N PRO A 115 -21.34 -0.57 -3.31
CA PRO A 115 -20.14 -1.11 -2.72
C PRO A 115 -19.57 -2.23 -3.60
N PHE A 116 -18.24 -2.31 -3.67
CA PHE A 116 -17.49 -3.44 -4.21
C PHE A 116 -16.42 -3.82 -3.19
N LEU A 117 -16.23 -5.11 -2.98
CA LEU A 117 -15.21 -5.64 -2.09
C LEU A 117 -14.13 -6.29 -2.94
N PHE A 118 -12.95 -5.69 -2.95
CA PHE A 118 -11.78 -6.26 -3.61
C PHE A 118 -10.95 -7.00 -2.59
N ARG A 119 -10.70 -8.30 -2.80
CA ARG A 119 -9.88 -9.12 -1.94
C ARG A 119 -9.00 -10.05 -2.76
N ARG A 120 -7.68 -9.89 -2.61
CA ARG A 120 -6.68 -10.83 -3.15
C ARG A 120 -6.81 -11.10 -4.65
N GLY A 121 -7.19 -10.07 -5.41
CA GLY A 121 -7.40 -10.16 -6.84
C GLY A 121 -8.83 -10.48 -7.27
N VAL A 122 -9.76 -10.75 -6.34
CA VAL A 122 -11.17 -10.98 -6.64
C VAL A 122 -11.98 -9.75 -6.29
N LEU A 123 -12.80 -9.26 -7.22
CA LEU A 123 -13.72 -8.15 -7.02
C LEU A 123 -15.16 -8.68 -6.92
N GLU A 124 -15.78 -8.50 -5.75
CA GLU A 124 -17.16 -8.87 -5.47
C GLU A 124 -18.06 -7.63 -5.49
N ASP A 125 -19.23 -7.72 -6.14
CA ASP A 125 -20.20 -6.64 -6.18
C ASP A 125 -21.25 -6.74 -5.05
N GLY A 126 -21.63 -5.60 -4.49
CA GLY A 126 -22.60 -5.55 -3.39
C GLY A 126 -23.94 -4.90 -3.75
N PRO A 127 -24.90 -4.85 -2.82
CA PRO A 127 -26.22 -4.29 -3.06
C PRO A 127 -26.15 -2.76 -3.25
N LEU A 128 -27.14 -2.17 -3.94
CA LEU A 128 -27.25 -0.72 -4.00
C LEU A 128 -27.70 -0.16 -2.64
N ILE A 129 -26.87 0.67 -2.00
CA ILE A 129 -27.11 1.21 -0.66
C ILE A 129 -27.55 2.67 -0.76
N PRO A 130 -28.75 3.05 -0.27
CA PRO A 130 -29.15 4.45 -0.17
C PRO A 130 -28.18 5.25 0.72
N GLN A 131 -27.83 6.47 0.32
CA GLN A 131 -26.83 7.29 1.04
C GLN A 131 -27.18 7.52 2.52
N ARG A 132 -28.48 7.58 2.86
CA ARG A 132 -28.99 7.71 4.24
C ARG A 132 -28.68 6.52 5.16
N LYS A 133 -28.30 5.36 4.59
CA LYS A 133 -27.96 4.14 5.32
C LYS A 133 -26.44 3.95 5.46
N LEU A 134 -25.64 4.90 4.98
CA LEU A 134 -24.20 4.91 5.19
C LEU A 134 -23.86 5.59 6.52
N PRO A 135 -22.79 5.17 7.20
CA PRO A 135 -21.85 4.10 6.83
C PRO A 135 -22.36 2.67 7.09
N ASP A 136 -23.37 2.52 7.94
CA ASP A 136 -23.74 1.25 8.60
C ASP A 136 -24.01 0.10 7.64
N ALA A 137 -24.86 0.29 6.62
CA ALA A 137 -25.23 -0.78 5.70
C ALA A 137 -24.06 -1.26 4.83
N ALA A 138 -23.09 -0.39 4.53
CA ALA A 138 -21.90 -0.77 3.77
C ALA A 138 -20.92 -1.56 4.63
N ALA A 139 -20.74 -1.11 5.88
CA ALA A 139 -19.94 -1.82 6.85
C ALA A 139 -20.52 -3.21 7.16
N GLU A 140 -21.83 -3.32 7.38
CA GLU A 140 -22.51 -4.58 7.65
C GLU A 140 -22.33 -5.56 6.48
N TRP A 141 -22.55 -5.11 5.25
CA TRP A 141 -22.34 -5.92 4.06
C TRP A 141 -20.89 -6.39 3.92
N ALA A 142 -19.91 -5.50 4.07
CA ALA A 142 -18.50 -5.83 3.98
C ALA A 142 -18.07 -6.81 5.09
N ALA A 143 -18.53 -6.58 6.32
CA ALA A 143 -18.25 -7.46 7.45
C ALA A 143 -18.85 -8.84 7.26
N GLN A 144 -20.05 -8.94 6.70
CA GLN A 144 -20.65 -10.23 6.38
C GLN A 144 -19.84 -10.96 5.31
N ARG A 145 -19.41 -10.28 4.24
CA ARG A 145 -18.57 -10.91 3.20
C ARG A 145 -17.21 -11.36 3.71
N VAL A 146 -16.57 -10.58 4.57
CA VAL A 146 -15.29 -10.97 5.20
C VAL A 146 -15.47 -12.20 6.11
N ARG A 147 -16.63 -12.35 6.77
CA ARG A 147 -16.95 -13.56 7.57
C ARG A 147 -17.24 -14.79 6.71
N ASP A 148 -17.99 -14.62 5.63
CA ASP A 148 -18.44 -15.74 4.79
C ASP A 148 -17.34 -16.27 3.87
N ALA A 149 -16.39 -15.40 3.50
CA ALA A 149 -15.39 -15.72 2.51
C ALA A 149 -14.29 -16.67 3.06
N PRO A 150 -13.83 -17.63 2.25
CA PRO A 150 -12.78 -18.54 2.66
C PRO A 150 -11.47 -17.79 2.95
N SER A 151 -10.72 -18.28 3.94
CA SER A 151 -9.43 -17.71 4.36
C SER A 151 -8.32 -17.91 3.33
N VAL A 152 -8.50 -18.81 2.36
CA VAL A 152 -7.60 -19.05 1.22
C VAL A 152 -8.46 -19.00 -0.05
N PRO A 153 -8.12 -18.17 -1.05
CA PRO A 153 -8.86 -18.18 -2.30
C PRO A 153 -8.72 -19.56 -2.97
N PRO A 154 -9.76 -20.09 -3.62
CA PRO A 154 -9.68 -21.37 -4.30
C PRO A 154 -8.57 -21.33 -5.37
N PRO A 155 -7.91 -22.49 -5.64
CA PRO A 155 -6.99 -22.60 -6.76
C PRO A 155 -7.78 -22.26 -8.02
N ALA A 156 -7.28 -21.29 -8.78
CA ALA A 156 -8.01 -20.77 -9.91
C ALA A 156 -7.34 -21.24 -11.20
N ASP A 157 -8.17 -21.52 -12.19
CA ASP A 157 -7.70 -21.96 -13.49
C ASP A 157 -7.01 -20.82 -14.27
N ALA A 158 -6.57 -21.09 -15.49
CA ALA A 158 -5.89 -20.09 -16.31
C ALA A 158 -6.79 -18.89 -16.66
N ALA A 159 -8.11 -19.09 -16.79
CA ALA A 159 -9.06 -18.01 -17.08
C ALA A 159 -9.27 -17.13 -15.84
N ASP A 160 -9.41 -17.76 -14.67
CA ASP A 160 -9.51 -17.08 -13.40
C ASP A 160 -8.21 -16.31 -13.05
N ALA A 161 -7.05 -16.81 -13.46
CA ALA A 161 -5.78 -16.10 -13.28
C ALA A 161 -5.74 -14.78 -14.07
N THR A 162 -6.21 -14.79 -15.31
CA THR A 162 -6.31 -13.58 -16.15
C THR A 162 -7.29 -12.58 -15.55
N ILE A 163 -8.49 -13.03 -15.15
CA ILE A 163 -9.51 -12.17 -14.53
C ILE A 163 -8.96 -11.53 -13.25
N ARG A 164 -8.27 -12.30 -12.39
CA ARG A 164 -7.67 -11.76 -11.17
C ARG A 164 -6.60 -10.70 -11.46
N MET A 165 -5.77 -10.92 -12.48
CA MET A 165 -4.77 -9.94 -12.92
C MET A 165 -5.45 -8.65 -13.38
N GLU A 166 -6.47 -8.75 -14.23
CA GLU A 166 -7.22 -7.59 -14.75
C GLU A 166 -7.93 -6.82 -13.63
N GLN A 167 -8.61 -7.51 -12.71
CA GLN A 167 -9.26 -6.90 -11.56
C GLN A 167 -8.24 -6.23 -10.63
N THR A 168 -7.10 -6.88 -10.39
CA THR A 168 -6.00 -6.29 -9.60
C THR A 168 -5.47 -5.03 -10.26
N TRP A 169 -5.27 -5.05 -11.57
CA TRP A 169 -4.80 -3.89 -12.30
C TRP A 169 -5.82 -2.75 -12.30
N LEU A 170 -7.10 -3.05 -12.48
CA LEU A 170 -8.19 -2.08 -12.42
C LEU A 170 -8.24 -1.38 -11.06
N VAL A 171 -8.20 -2.14 -9.97
CA VAL A 171 -8.23 -1.57 -8.61
C VAL A 171 -6.94 -0.79 -8.34
N ALA A 172 -5.77 -1.33 -8.67
CA ALA A 172 -4.51 -0.62 -8.51
C ALA A 172 -4.47 0.71 -9.28
N HIS A 173 -5.02 0.73 -10.50
CA HIS A 173 -5.17 1.94 -11.29
C HIS A 173 -6.09 2.93 -10.57
N LEU A 174 -7.26 2.48 -10.10
CA LEU A 174 -8.21 3.33 -9.37
C LEU A 174 -7.60 3.93 -8.09
N LEU A 175 -6.83 3.15 -7.32
CA LEU A 175 -6.15 3.62 -6.10
C LEU A 175 -5.13 4.74 -6.38
N ARG A 176 -4.60 4.82 -7.61
CA ARG A 176 -3.60 5.81 -8.02
C ARG A 176 -4.19 6.96 -8.83
N HIS A 177 -5.38 6.78 -9.39
CA HIS A 177 -5.93 7.74 -10.34
C HIS A 177 -6.53 8.95 -9.61
N LYS A 178 -5.98 10.15 -9.89
CA LYS A 178 -6.39 11.41 -9.25
C LYS A 178 -7.85 11.80 -9.48
N GLU A 179 -8.48 11.25 -10.52
CA GLU A 179 -9.88 11.53 -10.88
C GLU A 179 -10.89 10.58 -10.23
N ALA A 180 -10.43 9.57 -9.48
CA ALA A 180 -11.28 8.69 -8.68
C ALA A 180 -11.94 9.39 -7.46
N ARG A 181 -12.04 10.73 -7.45
CA ARG A 181 -12.46 11.56 -6.31
C ARG A 181 -13.89 11.25 -5.82
N THR A 182 -14.71 10.68 -6.69
CA THR A 182 -16.08 10.28 -6.38
C THR A 182 -16.14 8.94 -5.66
N VAL A 183 -15.14 8.06 -5.84
CA VAL A 183 -15.07 6.77 -5.16
C VAL A 183 -14.49 6.96 -3.77
N ARG A 184 -15.14 6.40 -2.75
CA ARG A 184 -14.55 6.30 -1.41
C ARG A 184 -13.87 4.94 -1.29
N LEU A 185 -12.59 4.97 -0.91
CA LEU A 185 -11.74 3.80 -0.80
C LEU A 185 -11.44 3.55 0.68
N VAL A 186 -11.80 2.38 1.18
CA VAL A 186 -11.58 1.99 2.58
C VAL A 186 -10.63 0.79 2.58
N PRO A 187 -9.40 0.91 3.10
CA PRO A 187 -8.50 -0.22 3.22
C PRO A 187 -9.00 -1.16 4.32
N LEU A 188 -9.12 -2.45 4.01
CA LEU A 188 -9.58 -3.48 4.94
C LEU A 188 -8.51 -4.53 5.24
N ALA A 189 -7.30 -4.36 4.71
CA ALA A 189 -6.19 -5.28 4.90
C ALA A 189 -5.93 -5.57 6.40
N GLY A 190 -6.18 -6.82 6.81
CA GLY A 190 -5.99 -7.26 8.20
C GLY A 190 -7.00 -6.71 9.20
N VAL A 191 -8.07 -6.06 8.74
CA VAL A 191 -9.15 -5.54 9.60
C VAL A 191 -10.13 -6.69 9.90
N PRO A 192 -10.29 -7.10 11.17
CA PRO A 192 -11.25 -8.15 11.50
C PRO A 192 -12.68 -7.65 11.33
N ALA A 193 -13.62 -8.57 11.09
CA ALA A 193 -14.98 -8.22 10.66
C ALA A 193 -15.75 -7.34 11.65
N ASP A 194 -15.47 -7.45 12.95
CA ASP A 194 -16.05 -6.64 14.02
C ASP A 194 -15.54 -5.19 14.02
N ARG A 195 -14.35 -4.94 13.45
CA ARG A 195 -13.73 -3.60 13.36
C ARG A 195 -14.03 -2.88 12.05
N ILE A 196 -14.63 -3.53 11.07
CA ILE A 196 -14.94 -2.94 9.76
C ILE A 196 -15.87 -1.73 9.89
N ALA A 197 -16.85 -1.76 10.79
CA ALA A 197 -17.75 -0.62 11.00
C ALA A 197 -17.02 0.65 11.44
N ALA A 198 -16.06 0.51 12.35
CA ALA A 198 -15.21 1.63 12.78
C ALA A 198 -14.37 2.16 11.62
N CYS A 199 -13.69 1.26 10.89
CA CYS A 199 -12.83 1.63 9.76
C CYS A 199 -13.59 2.37 8.63
N VAL A 200 -14.78 1.87 8.27
CA VAL A 200 -15.64 2.49 7.26
C VAL A 200 -16.12 3.87 7.73
N SER A 201 -16.51 3.99 9.00
CA SER A 201 -16.98 5.25 9.57
C SER A 201 -15.89 6.31 9.64
N GLU A 202 -14.68 5.95 10.08
CA GLU A 202 -13.51 6.85 10.11
C GLU A 202 -13.18 7.40 8.71
N ARG A 203 -13.14 6.52 7.70
CA ARG A 203 -12.80 6.89 6.32
C ARG A 203 -13.89 7.70 5.62
N LEU A 204 -15.16 7.47 5.95
CA LEU A 204 -16.28 8.26 5.42
C LEU A 204 -16.50 9.58 6.16
N GLY A 205 -16.19 9.64 7.45
CA GLY A 205 -16.30 10.84 8.29
C GLY A 205 -15.20 11.88 8.06
N GLY A 206 -14.02 11.49 7.55
CA GLY A 206 -12.87 12.39 7.30
C GLY A 206 -13.02 13.40 6.15
N SER A 207 -14.23 13.67 5.67
CA SER A 207 -14.50 14.52 4.50
C SER A 207 -14.78 15.98 4.90
N ALA A 208 -13.75 16.76 5.25
CA ALA A 208 -13.79 18.23 5.08
C ALA A 208 -12.44 18.97 5.11
N SER A 209 -11.39 18.50 5.80
CA SER A 209 -10.22 19.37 6.07
C SER A 209 -8.85 18.92 5.55
N ASP A 210 -8.68 17.72 5.00
CA ASP A 210 -7.32 17.18 4.75
C ASP A 210 -6.99 16.87 3.28
N SER A 211 -7.76 17.43 2.35
CA SER A 211 -7.57 17.26 0.89
C SER A 211 -7.19 18.53 0.14
N THR A 212 -6.97 19.66 0.83
CA THR A 212 -6.60 20.94 0.20
C THR A 212 -5.10 21.24 0.27
N GLU A 213 -4.27 20.38 0.88
CA GLU A 213 -2.84 20.67 1.01
C GLU A 213 -1.97 19.42 0.78
N ARG A 214 -2.16 18.76 -0.37
CA ARG A 214 -1.10 17.91 -0.94
C ARG A 214 -0.52 18.60 -2.17
N VAL A 215 0.36 19.54 -1.85
CA VAL A 215 1.53 19.99 -2.61
C VAL A 215 1.34 19.93 -4.12
N THR A 216 0.80 21.02 -4.64
CA THR A 216 1.28 21.58 -5.90
C THR A 216 2.79 21.80 -5.82
N GLU A 217 3.46 21.43 -6.90
CA GLU A 217 4.75 21.88 -7.43
C GLU A 217 5.90 20.87 -7.45
N PRO A 218 6.72 20.87 -8.53
CA PRO A 218 6.40 21.09 -9.95
C PRO A 218 6.50 19.80 -10.79
#